data_AF-A0AAN4ZQF5-F1
#
_entry.id   AF-A0AAN4ZQF5-F1
#
_cell.length_a   1.000
_cell.length_b   1.000
_cell.length_c   1.000
_cell.angle_alpha   90.00
_cell.angle_beta   90.00
_cell.angle_gamma   90.00
#
_symmetry.space_group_name_H-M   'P 1'
#
loop_
_entity.id
_entity.type
_entity.pdbx_description
1 polymer ?
#
loop_
_entity_poly.entity_id
_entity_poly.type
_entity_poly.pdbx_seq_one_letter_code
_entity_poly.pdbx_strand_id
1 'polypeptide(L)'
;QPSEHRAKRGAPSSFHLRWKMPVPYRILISCYSSQKEVIRAGVKTIMENTCVDFVEDSGPGQKLEYINLRNGICSSPVGDSRSRGDVYPGNHTVKLDNGCLSVGSVQHETTHSLGFDHTHTR
;
A
#
# COMPACT_ATOMS: atom_id res chain seq x y z
N GLN A 1 -4.41 -35.23 -4.74
CA GLN A 1 -5.56 -34.41 -4.30
C GLN A 1 -5.44 -33.05 -4.98
N PRO A 2 -6.42 -32.60 -5.77
CA PRO A 2 -6.37 -31.26 -6.34
C PRO A 2 -6.72 -30.25 -5.25
N SER A 3 -5.86 -29.25 -5.06
CA SER A 3 -6.08 -28.17 -4.11
C SER A 3 -7.34 -27.39 -4.51
N GLU A 4 -8.33 -27.35 -3.61
CA GLU A 4 -9.52 -26.52 -3.78
C GLU A 4 -9.09 -25.06 -3.97
N HIS A 5 -9.21 -24.58 -5.20
CA HIS A 5 -8.90 -23.20 -5.52
C HIS A 5 -9.99 -22.33 -4.87
N ARG A 6 -9.68 -21.71 -3.72
CA ARG A 6 -10.62 -20.84 -2.98
C ARG A 6 -11.22 -19.80 -3.95
N ALA A 7 -12.50 -19.96 -4.26
CA ALA A 7 -13.20 -19.18 -5.30
C ALA A 7 -13.36 -17.69 -4.94
N LYS A 8 -13.42 -17.35 -3.64
CA LYS A 8 -13.57 -15.98 -3.14
C LYS A 8 -12.27 -15.49 -2.52
N ARG A 9 -11.43 -14.81 -3.29
CA ARG A 9 -10.20 -14.15 -2.81
C ARG A 9 -10.34 -12.65 -2.98
N GLY A 10 -10.08 -11.92 -1.89
CA GLY A 10 -9.90 -10.46 -1.95
C GLY A 10 -8.47 -10.06 -2.23
N ALA A 11 -7.54 -11.01 -2.40
CA ALA A 11 -6.14 -10.76 -2.76
C ALA A 11 -5.89 -11.24 -4.20
N PRO A 12 -4.87 -10.72 -4.90
CA PRO A 12 -4.69 -11.00 -6.32
C PRO A 12 -4.29 -12.47 -6.50
N SER A 13 -4.93 -13.13 -7.47
CA SER A 13 -4.53 -14.47 -7.90
C SER A 13 -3.20 -14.46 -8.67
N SER A 14 -2.90 -13.35 -9.36
CA SER A 14 -1.65 -13.18 -10.12
C SER A 14 -0.47 -12.90 -9.20
N PHE A 15 0.57 -13.73 -9.29
CA PHE A 15 1.83 -13.54 -8.58
C PHE A 15 2.55 -12.25 -8.97
N HIS A 16 2.31 -11.72 -10.16
CA HIS A 16 2.99 -10.53 -10.67
C HIS A 16 2.51 -9.23 -10.01
N LEU A 17 1.37 -9.26 -9.30
CA LEU A 17 0.85 -8.15 -8.51
C LEU A 17 1.36 -8.17 -7.06
N ARG A 18 2.26 -9.10 -6.71
CA ARG A 18 2.79 -9.23 -5.34
C ARG A 18 4.12 -8.52 -5.21
N TRP A 19 4.25 -7.76 -4.12
CA TRP A 19 5.51 -7.15 -3.74
C TRP A 19 6.54 -8.20 -3.29
N LYS A 20 7.80 -7.93 -3.61
CA LYS A 20 8.94 -8.61 -2.97
C LYS A 20 9.22 -7.92 -1.63
N MET A 21 9.47 -8.70 -0.59
CA MET A 21 9.75 -8.19 0.75
C MET A 21 11.27 -7.97 0.94
N PRO A 22 11.67 -6.94 1.71
CA PRO A 22 10.81 -5.91 2.31
C PRO A 22 10.24 -4.95 1.24
N VAL A 23 9.00 -4.49 1.43
CA VAL A 23 8.38 -3.49 0.55
C VAL A 23 9.02 -2.13 0.81
N PRO A 24 9.69 -1.51 -0.17
CA PRO A 24 10.24 -0.18 0.01
C PRO A 24 9.10 0.85 0.03
N TYR A 25 9.19 1.83 0.94
CA TYR A 25 8.26 2.95 0.97
C TYR A 25 8.97 4.27 1.25
N ARG A 26 8.34 5.38 0.88
CA ARG A 26 8.79 6.73 1.17
C ARG A 26 7.60 7.60 1.55
N ILE A 27 7.81 8.51 2.50
CA ILE A 27 6.83 9.55 2.82
C ILE A 27 7.29 10.86 2.20
N LEU A 28 6.48 11.41 1.29
CA LEU A 28 6.84 12.62 0.57
C LEU A 28 6.74 13.87 1.45
N ILE A 29 7.43 14.92 1.03
CA ILE A 29 7.50 16.21 1.75
C ILE A 29 6.13 16.90 1.87
N SER A 30 5.16 16.54 1.02
CA SER A 30 3.78 17.00 1.09
C SER A 30 3.08 16.64 2.41
N CYS A 31 3.52 15.56 3.08
CA CYS A 31 2.97 15.12 4.34
C CYS A 31 3.56 15.92 5.52
N TYR A 32 2.71 16.38 6.43
CA TYR A 32 3.15 17.08 7.65
C TYR A 32 3.75 16.12 8.68
N SER A 33 4.41 16.65 9.71
CA SER A 33 5.09 15.84 10.74
C SER A 33 4.16 14.85 11.44
N SER A 34 2.98 15.28 11.91
CA SER A 34 1.98 14.40 12.53
C SER A 34 1.49 13.30 11.59
N GLN A 35 1.33 13.63 10.30
CA GLN A 35 0.94 12.66 9.29
C GLN A 35 2.01 11.58 9.07
N LYS A 36 3.29 11.97 9.09
CA LYS A 36 4.41 11.00 8.97
C LYS A 36 4.40 10.00 10.13
N GLU A 37 4.10 10.46 11.34
CA GLU A 37 3.99 9.60 12.53
C GLU A 37 2.85 8.59 12.38
N VAL A 38 1.67 9.04 11.96
CA VAL A 38 0.50 8.16 11.74
C VAL A 38 0.76 7.15 10.62
N ILE A 39 1.42 7.56 9.54
CA ILE A 39 1.84 6.64 8.45
C ILE A 39 2.77 5.56 8.98
N ARG A 40 3.84 5.95 9.69
CA ARG A 40 4.79 4.98 10.26
C ARG A 40 4.11 4.04 11.26
N ALA A 41 3.19 4.55 12.08
CA ALA A 41 2.42 3.74 13.01
C ALA A 41 1.57 2.70 12.26
N GLY A 42 0.85 3.09 11.20
CA GLY A 42 0.05 2.16 10.41
C GLY A 42 0.86 1.07 9.72
N VAL A 43 2.00 1.44 9.09
CA VAL A 43 2.93 0.49 8.47
C VAL A 43 3.50 -0.47 9.52
N LYS A 44 3.96 0.05 10.66
CA LYS A 44 4.48 -0.74 11.77
C LYS A 44 3.43 -1.74 12.30
N THR A 45 2.18 -1.34 12.45
CA THR A 45 1.13 -2.26 12.89
C THR A 45 0.93 -3.42 11.92
N ILE A 46 1.06 -3.21 10.60
CA ILE A 46 1.01 -4.32 9.63
C ILE A 46 2.18 -5.28 9.87
N MET A 47 3.39 -4.76 10.05
CA MET A 47 4.59 -5.57 10.33
C MET A 47 4.44 -6.38 11.63
N GLU A 48 3.85 -5.81 12.66
CA GLU A 48 3.66 -6.47 13.96
C GLU A 48 2.60 -7.57 13.94
N ASN A 49 1.65 -7.53 12.99
CA ASN A 49 0.52 -8.44 12.94
C ASN A 49 0.53 -9.39 11.74
N THR A 50 1.55 -9.30 10.87
CA THR A 50 1.68 -10.11 9.66
C THR A 50 3.14 -10.48 9.40
N CYS A 51 3.38 -11.27 8.36
CA CYS A 51 4.75 -11.54 7.89
C CYS A 51 5.24 -10.55 6.81
N VAL A 52 4.49 -9.47 6.56
CA VAL A 52 4.87 -8.43 5.60
C VAL A 52 5.91 -7.52 6.25
N ASP A 53 6.99 -7.24 5.52
CA ASP A 53 8.08 -6.39 5.99
C ASP A 53 8.18 -5.12 5.12
N PHE A 54 8.59 -4.01 5.73
CA PHE A 54 8.69 -2.70 5.09
C PHE A 54 10.01 -2.01 5.42
N VAL A 55 10.53 -1.24 4.46
CA VAL A 55 11.73 -0.44 4.65
C VAL A 55 11.52 0.99 4.13
N GLU A 56 11.81 1.99 4.95
CA GLU A 56 11.78 3.39 4.51
C GLU A 56 13.02 3.66 3.66
N ASP A 57 12.82 3.93 2.37
CA ASP A 57 13.88 4.08 1.38
C ASP A 57 13.67 5.32 0.49
N SER A 58 14.64 6.24 0.52
CA SER A 58 14.65 7.47 -0.26
C SER A 58 15.41 7.36 -1.59
N GLY A 59 16.05 6.23 -1.88
CA GLY A 59 16.79 5.96 -3.10
C GLY A 59 15.91 5.82 -4.35
N PRO A 60 16.51 5.61 -5.53
CA PRO A 60 15.75 5.31 -6.74
C PRO A 60 15.15 3.90 -6.68
N GLY A 61 14.02 3.68 -7.37
CA GLY A 61 13.40 2.35 -7.51
C GLY A 61 11.92 2.34 -7.16
N GLN A 62 11.27 1.20 -7.44
CA GLN A 62 9.85 1.02 -7.17
C GLN A 62 9.58 0.96 -5.67
N LYS A 63 8.65 1.79 -5.20
CA LYS A 63 8.26 1.90 -3.79
C LYS A 63 6.85 2.42 -3.63
N LEU A 64 6.28 2.27 -2.44
CA LEU A 64 5.05 2.98 -2.06
C LEU A 64 5.40 4.43 -1.72
N GLU A 65 4.73 5.38 -2.36
CA GLU A 65 4.95 6.81 -2.15
C GLU A 65 3.74 7.43 -1.45
N TYR A 66 3.88 7.67 -0.15
CA TYR A 66 2.82 8.32 0.62
C TYR A 66 2.81 9.82 0.33
N ILE A 67 1.65 10.33 -0.09
CA ILE A 67 1.45 11.73 -0.46
C ILE A 67 0.21 12.32 0.22
N ASN A 68 0.21 13.63 0.41
CA ASN A 68 -0.98 14.39 0.78
C ASN A 68 -1.26 15.44 -0.30
N LEU A 69 -2.37 15.27 -1.03
CA LEU A 69 -2.76 16.17 -2.12
C LEU A 69 -3.71 17.29 -1.68
N ARG A 70 -4.18 17.30 -0.42
CA ARG A 70 -5.10 18.30 0.14
C ARG A 70 -6.39 18.45 -0.67
N ASN A 71 -6.89 17.33 -1.21
CA ASN A 71 -8.08 17.27 -2.05
C ASN A 71 -9.19 16.38 -1.44
N GLY A 72 -9.00 15.91 -0.21
CA GLY A 72 -9.96 15.06 0.51
C GLY A 72 -9.99 13.60 0.04
N ILE A 73 -9.11 13.18 -0.87
CA ILE A 73 -9.12 11.84 -1.47
C ILE A 73 -8.11 10.93 -0.79
N CYS A 74 -8.56 9.70 -0.51
CA CYS A 74 -7.74 8.62 0.02
C CYS A 74 -7.89 7.43 -0.91
N SER A 75 -6.77 6.96 -1.43
CA SER A 75 -6.76 5.90 -2.45
C SER A 75 -5.34 5.41 -2.67
N SER A 76 -5.26 4.18 -3.16
CA SER A 76 -4.03 3.55 -3.59
C SER A 76 -4.32 2.51 -4.68
N PRO A 77 -3.38 2.27 -5.60
CA PRO A 77 -3.49 1.18 -6.56
C PRO A 77 -3.52 -0.19 -5.87
N VAL A 78 -4.25 -1.14 -6.44
CA VAL A 78 -4.30 -2.51 -5.92
C VAL A 78 -3.10 -3.32 -6.43
N GLY A 79 -2.20 -3.68 -5.50
CA GLY A 79 -1.04 -4.54 -5.75
C GLY A 79 0.13 -3.82 -6.43
N ASP A 80 1.12 -4.62 -6.83
CA ASP A 80 2.32 -4.20 -7.52
C ASP A 80 2.09 -4.04 -9.03
N SER A 81 2.14 -2.80 -9.51
CA SER A 81 1.79 -2.41 -10.88
C SER A 81 2.94 -2.66 -11.86
N ARG A 82 4.08 -3.20 -11.39
CA ARG A 82 5.16 -3.65 -12.27
C ARG A 82 4.69 -4.59 -13.38
N SER A 83 3.67 -5.38 -13.09
CA SER A 83 3.06 -6.32 -14.04
C SER A 83 2.15 -5.70 -15.08
N ARG A 84 1.71 -4.44 -14.88
CA ARG A 84 0.81 -3.72 -15.79
C ARG A 84 1.55 -2.92 -16.86
N GLY A 85 2.90 -2.94 -16.85
CA GLY A 85 3.72 -2.09 -17.72
C GLY A 85 3.86 -0.64 -17.23
N ASP A 86 3.20 -0.33 -16.11
CA ASP A 86 3.15 1.00 -15.49
C ASP A 86 4.35 1.22 -14.55
N VAL A 87 5.58 0.98 -15.01
CA VAL A 87 6.81 1.19 -14.22
C VAL A 87 7.32 2.61 -14.42
N TYR A 88 6.58 3.59 -13.91
CA TYR A 88 7.02 4.99 -13.84
C TYR A 88 7.07 5.47 -12.38
N PRO A 89 7.99 6.39 -12.04
CA PRO A 89 7.96 7.08 -10.74
C PRO A 89 6.56 7.66 -10.48
N GLY A 90 6.00 7.49 -9.28
CA GLY A 90 4.64 7.94 -8.94
C GLY A 90 3.52 6.91 -9.13
N ASN A 91 3.74 5.78 -9.80
CA ASN A 91 2.67 4.81 -10.06
C ASN A 91 2.23 3.98 -8.84
N HIS A 92 2.89 4.12 -7.70
CA HIS A 92 2.50 3.53 -6.41
C HIS A 92 2.26 4.57 -5.34
N THR A 93 1.50 5.59 -5.71
CA THR A 93 1.11 6.65 -4.80
C THR A 93 0.03 6.16 -3.82
N VAL A 94 0.30 6.27 -2.53
CA VAL A 94 -0.66 6.08 -1.44
C VAL A 94 -1.14 7.47 -1.00
N LYS A 95 -2.34 7.85 -1.43
CA LYS A 95 -2.92 9.16 -1.13
C LYS A 95 -3.57 9.11 0.24
N LEU A 96 -3.10 9.96 1.14
CA LEU A 96 -3.67 10.14 2.47
C LEU A 96 -3.90 11.63 2.70
N ASP A 97 -5.17 12.03 2.66
CA ASP A 97 -5.58 13.37 2.99
C ASP A 97 -5.79 13.54 4.51
N ASN A 98 -6.02 14.77 4.96
CA ASN A 98 -6.35 15.07 6.34
C ASN A 98 -7.67 14.41 6.76
N GLY A 99 -8.63 14.30 5.85
CA GLY A 99 -9.94 13.66 6.10
C GLY A 99 -9.89 12.17 6.40
N CYS A 100 -8.77 11.49 6.11
CA CYS A 100 -8.56 10.07 6.39
C CYS A 100 -7.25 9.82 7.13
N LEU A 101 -6.73 10.80 7.87
CA LEU A 101 -5.50 10.62 8.60
C LEU A 101 -5.73 9.85 9.90
N SER A 102 -5.83 8.53 9.78
CA SER A 102 -5.91 7.59 10.90
C SER A 102 -5.03 6.37 10.64
N VAL A 103 -4.64 5.68 11.71
CA VAL A 103 -3.90 4.41 11.61
C VAL A 103 -4.67 3.40 10.76
N GLY A 104 -6.00 3.31 10.94
CA GLY A 104 -6.85 2.39 10.17
C GLY A 104 -6.91 2.74 8.68
N SER A 105 -6.96 4.02 8.33
CA SER A 105 -6.93 4.46 6.93
C SER A 105 -5.57 4.20 6.28
N VAL A 106 -4.46 4.44 6.98
CA VAL A 106 -3.13 4.05 6.51
C VAL A 106 -3.08 2.56 6.23
N GLN A 107 -3.59 1.73 7.14
CA GLN A 107 -3.66 0.28 6.95
C GLN A 107 -4.51 -0.11 5.76
N HIS A 108 -5.68 0.50 5.58
CA HIS A 108 -6.58 0.25 4.46
C HIS A 108 -5.89 0.48 3.11
N GLU A 109 -5.31 1.66 2.91
CA GLU A 109 -4.63 2.00 1.65
C GLU A 109 -3.32 1.23 1.45
N THR A 110 -2.59 0.95 2.52
CA THR A 110 -1.40 0.10 2.42
C THR A 110 -1.78 -1.34 2.03
N THR A 111 -2.91 -1.84 2.54
CA THR A 111 -3.42 -3.18 2.23
C THR A 111 -3.91 -3.28 0.78
N HIS A 112 -4.54 -2.23 0.24
CA HIS A 112 -4.77 -2.10 -1.20
C HIS A 112 -3.47 -2.22 -1.98
N SER A 113 -2.44 -1.47 -1.60
CA SER A 113 -1.12 -1.53 -2.25
C SER A 113 -0.47 -2.92 -2.19
N LEU A 114 -0.76 -3.72 -1.17
CA LEU A 114 -0.33 -5.12 -1.06
C LEU A 114 -1.15 -6.09 -1.94
N GLY A 115 -2.25 -5.62 -2.53
CA GLY A 115 -3.06 -6.36 -3.50
C GLY A 115 -4.49 -6.64 -3.08
N PHE A 116 -4.95 -6.16 -1.94
CA PHE A 116 -6.29 -6.51 -1.47
C PHE A 116 -7.36 -5.58 -2.06
N ASP A 117 -8.43 -6.15 -2.61
CA ASP A 117 -9.66 -5.43 -2.96
C ASP A 117 -10.55 -5.25 -1.72
N HIS A 118 -11.56 -4.37 -1.84
CA HIS A 118 -12.57 -4.21 -0.79
C HIS A 118 -13.31 -5.53 -0.54
N THR A 119 -13.55 -5.87 0.72
CA THR A 119 -14.20 -7.15 1.09
C THR A 119 -15.57 -7.37 0.43
N HIS A 120 -16.31 -6.30 0.12
CA HIS A 120 -17.64 -6.38 -0.49
C HIS A 120 -17.62 -6.77 -1.98
N THR A 121 -16.46 -6.78 -2.64
CA THR A 121 -16.33 -7.15 -4.07
C THR A 121 -16.04 -8.64 -4.27
N ARG A 122 -16.11 -9.44 -3.19
CA ARG A 122 -15.81 -10.89 -3.16
C ARG A 122 -16.93 -11.81 -3.64
#